data_AF-A0A6C0KBW1-F1
#
_entry.id   AF-A0A6C0KBW1-F1
#
_cell.length_a   1.000
_cell.length_b   1.000
_cell.length_c   1.000
_cell.angle_alpha   90.00
_cell.angle_beta   90.00
_cell.angle_gamma   90.00
#
_symmetry.space_group_name_H-M   'P 1'
#
loop_
_entity.id
_entity.type
_entity.pdbx_description
1 polymer ?
#
loop_
_entity_poly.entity_id
_entity_poly.type
_entity_poly.pdbx_seq_one_letter_code
_entity_poly.pdbx_strand_id
1 'polypeptide(L)'
;MEIANILLNAILVNEGVRSAMLIQPADYSERTGKDKKTSSFVSKIKKLFPALQSSDTYDIYQGTIISKKSYDGKVISLGKMGEILGYPCYADFETLNRDEPLFNVKLIVSYGDEEIELFNNICKDKKTATSGTNAANKALSKKAFEALTNVKYKGILDELKIKKIDKVFVDIETIIPTQHIINKLIGKKKIASDELDVIRNVFYNSGFTERLSAYEFQYDNPIHIGILLDVLVKEKYDLLSPFYPLQYYPKQSGEVDRITTELENAMIDILDKTKTKASSKTKTRTS
;
A
#
# COMPACT_ATOMS: atom_id res chain seq x y z
N MET A 1 8.63 -16.99 0.61
CA MET A 1 7.65 -16.06 1.21
C MET A 1 6.27 -16.23 0.56
N GLU A 2 6.17 -16.20 -0.78
CA GLU A 2 4.90 -16.34 -1.54
C GLU A 2 4.06 -17.57 -1.19
N ILE A 3 4.64 -18.76 -1.10
CA ILE A 3 3.87 -19.98 -0.81
C ILE A 3 3.25 -19.99 0.60
N ALA A 4 3.87 -19.31 1.56
CA ALA A 4 3.35 -19.22 2.91
C ALA A 4 2.08 -18.36 2.94
N ASN A 5 2.10 -17.20 2.29
CA ASN A 5 0.90 -16.36 2.13
C ASN A 5 -0.27 -17.16 1.51
N ILE A 6 0.00 -17.89 0.43
CA ILE A 6 -1.02 -18.67 -0.29
C ILE A 6 -1.65 -19.72 0.62
N LEU A 7 -0.83 -20.53 1.29
CA LEU A 7 -1.31 -21.63 2.12
C LEU A 7 -2.01 -21.15 3.40
N LEU A 8 -1.52 -20.07 4.02
CA LEU A 8 -2.20 -19.45 5.16
C LEU A 8 -3.57 -18.88 4.74
N ASN A 9 -3.67 -18.22 3.58
CA ASN A 9 -4.96 -17.79 3.04
C ASN A 9 -5.90 -18.98 2.76
N ALA A 10 -5.39 -20.08 2.21
CA ALA A 10 -6.17 -21.28 1.94
C ALA A 10 -6.75 -21.89 3.23
N ILE A 11 -5.99 -21.88 4.34
CA ILE A 11 -6.49 -22.25 5.67
C ILE A 11 -7.66 -21.35 6.09
N LEU A 12 -7.52 -20.03 5.95
CA LEU A 12 -8.58 -19.09 6.33
C LEU A 12 -9.86 -19.31 5.51
N VAL A 13 -9.74 -19.62 4.22
CA VAL A 13 -10.88 -19.97 3.37
C VAL A 13 -11.50 -21.30 3.78
N ASN A 14 -10.68 -22.31 4.07
CA ASN A 14 -11.15 -23.63 4.49
C ASN A 14 -11.87 -23.59 5.84
N GLU A 15 -11.42 -22.76 6.78
CA GLU A 15 -12.11 -22.55 8.06
C GLU A 15 -13.32 -21.61 7.98
N GLY A 16 -13.56 -20.98 6.83
CA GLY A 16 -14.65 -20.01 6.68
C GLY A 16 -14.41 -18.70 7.43
N VAL A 17 -13.15 -18.40 7.75
CA VAL A 17 -12.74 -17.07 8.24
C VAL A 17 -12.83 -16.06 7.09
N ARG A 18 -12.48 -16.50 5.87
CA ARG A 18 -12.59 -15.73 4.62
C ARG A 18 -13.47 -16.49 3.63
N SER A 19 -14.23 -15.77 2.81
CA SER A 19 -15.15 -16.38 1.83
C SER A 19 -14.42 -17.02 0.64
N ALA A 20 -13.36 -16.37 0.16
CA ALA A 20 -12.54 -16.83 -0.95
C ALA A 20 -11.16 -16.15 -0.91
N MET A 21 -10.21 -16.67 -1.69
CA MET A 21 -8.94 -16.02 -2.01
C MET A 21 -8.75 -15.98 -3.53
N LEU A 22 -7.88 -15.08 -4.00
CA LEU A 22 -7.50 -14.97 -5.40
C LEU A 22 -6.03 -15.34 -5.55
N ILE A 23 -5.72 -16.19 -6.53
CA ILE A 23 -4.35 -16.45 -6.96
C ILE A 23 -4.15 -15.70 -8.27
N GLN A 24 -3.28 -14.69 -8.28
CA GLN A 24 -3.04 -13.86 -9.45
C GLN A 24 -1.76 -14.29 -10.15
N PRO A 25 -1.81 -14.66 -11.45
CA PRO A 25 -0.64 -15.04 -12.22
C PRO A 25 0.47 -13.98 -12.21
N ALA A 26 0.07 -12.70 -12.20
CA ALA A 26 0.99 -11.57 -12.17
C ALA A 26 1.96 -11.62 -10.98
N ASP A 27 1.51 -12.14 -9.83
CA ASP A 27 2.34 -12.29 -8.62
C ASP A 27 3.54 -13.23 -8.84
N TYR A 28 3.49 -14.08 -9.88
CA TYR A 28 4.51 -15.07 -10.19
C TYR A 28 5.21 -14.84 -11.54
N SER A 29 5.03 -13.64 -12.12
CA SER A 29 5.44 -13.28 -13.48
C SER A 29 4.77 -14.13 -14.57
N GLU A 30 3.52 -14.51 -14.34
CA GLU A 30 2.68 -15.29 -15.26
C GLU A 30 1.48 -14.47 -15.72
N ARG A 31 0.77 -14.95 -16.75
CA ARG A 31 -0.34 -14.23 -17.41
C ARG A 31 -1.70 -14.87 -17.13
N THR A 32 -1.75 -16.18 -16.99
CA THR A 32 -3.01 -16.93 -16.88
C THR A 32 -3.01 -17.92 -15.74
N GLY A 33 -4.20 -18.27 -15.23
CA GLY A 33 -4.35 -19.31 -14.20
C GLY A 33 -3.85 -20.71 -14.61
N LYS A 34 -3.63 -20.91 -15.92
CA LYS A 34 -3.14 -22.17 -16.50
C LYS A 34 -1.62 -22.25 -16.58
N ASP A 35 -0.92 -21.15 -16.31
CA ASP A 35 0.54 -21.11 -16.36
C ASP A 35 1.13 -21.97 -15.24
N LYS A 36 2.38 -22.40 -15.41
CA LYS A 36 2.98 -23.53 -14.68
C LYS A 36 3.02 -23.32 -13.16
N LYS A 37 3.44 -22.15 -12.68
CA LYS A 37 3.54 -21.86 -11.24
C LYS A 37 2.15 -21.70 -10.64
N THR A 38 1.29 -20.92 -11.28
CA THR A 38 -0.08 -20.65 -10.82
C THR A 38 -0.87 -21.96 -10.73
N SER A 39 -0.89 -22.77 -11.78
CA SER A 39 -1.56 -24.07 -11.80
C SER A 39 -0.97 -25.06 -10.79
N SER A 40 0.35 -25.02 -10.54
CA SER A 40 1.00 -25.81 -9.50
C SER A 40 0.52 -25.42 -8.09
N PHE A 41 0.40 -24.12 -7.79
CA PHE A 41 -0.16 -23.65 -6.52
C PHE A 41 -1.62 -24.06 -6.35
N VAL A 42 -2.45 -23.85 -7.38
CA VAL A 42 -3.86 -24.27 -7.38
C VAL A 42 -3.97 -25.79 -7.12
N SER A 43 -3.15 -26.59 -7.78
CA SER A 43 -3.13 -28.05 -7.62
C SER A 43 -2.70 -28.46 -6.21
N LYS A 44 -1.66 -27.82 -5.65
CA LYS A 44 -1.22 -28.06 -4.27
C LYS A 44 -2.32 -27.75 -3.27
N ILE A 45 -3.02 -26.63 -3.44
CA ILE A 45 -4.15 -26.24 -2.57
C ILE A 45 -5.27 -27.27 -2.64
N LYS A 46 -5.70 -27.68 -3.85
CA LYS A 46 -6.76 -28.69 -3.99
C LYS A 46 -6.39 -30.02 -3.33
N LYS A 47 -5.12 -30.41 -3.40
CA LYS A 47 -4.62 -31.61 -2.73
C LYS A 47 -4.68 -31.50 -1.21
N LEU A 48 -4.30 -30.35 -0.65
CA LEU A 48 -4.29 -30.10 0.80
C LEU A 48 -5.69 -29.81 1.36
N PHE A 49 -6.56 -29.20 0.57
CA PHE A 49 -7.91 -28.78 0.95
C PHE A 49 -8.95 -29.25 -0.08
N PRO A 50 -9.32 -30.54 -0.09
CA PRO A 50 -10.18 -31.12 -1.13
C PRO A 50 -11.59 -30.53 -1.20
N ALA A 51 -12.06 -29.87 -0.14
CA ALA A 51 -13.35 -29.20 -0.09
C ALA A 51 -13.36 -27.85 -0.83
N LEU A 52 -12.18 -27.29 -1.16
CA LEU A 52 -12.06 -26.04 -1.88
C LEU A 52 -12.18 -26.26 -3.39
N GLN A 53 -12.99 -25.40 -4.02
CA GLN A 53 -13.20 -25.32 -5.45
C GLN A 53 -12.32 -24.21 -6.03
N SER A 54 -11.92 -24.37 -7.29
CA SER A 54 -11.25 -23.32 -8.06
C SER A 54 -12.16 -22.84 -9.18
N SER A 55 -12.21 -21.54 -9.41
CA SER A 55 -12.84 -20.96 -10.60
C SER A 55 -11.85 -20.07 -11.33
N ASP A 56 -11.71 -20.30 -12.62
CA ASP A 56 -10.77 -19.62 -13.52
C ASP A 56 -11.38 -19.31 -14.91
N THR A 57 -12.70 -19.54 -15.05
CA THR A 57 -13.46 -19.30 -16.29
C THR A 57 -14.50 -18.18 -16.11
N TYR A 58 -14.01 -16.97 -15.84
CA TYR A 58 -14.82 -15.75 -15.75
C TYR A 58 -14.22 -14.64 -16.64
N ASP A 59 -15.07 -13.71 -17.09
CA ASP A 59 -14.75 -12.89 -18.27
C ASP A 59 -13.73 -11.76 -18.04
N ILE A 60 -13.64 -11.22 -16.83
CA ILE A 60 -13.01 -9.91 -16.58
C ILE A 60 -11.69 -9.99 -15.80
N TYR A 61 -11.48 -11.04 -15.01
CA TYR A 61 -10.33 -11.13 -14.10
C TYR A 61 -9.28 -12.12 -14.57
N GLN A 62 -8.02 -11.73 -14.42
CA GLN A 62 -6.88 -12.62 -14.58
C GLN A 62 -6.57 -13.24 -13.21
N GLY A 63 -7.01 -14.48 -12.99
CA GLY A 63 -6.77 -15.17 -11.72
C GLY A 63 -7.46 -16.52 -11.60
N THR A 64 -7.24 -17.18 -10.47
CA THR A 64 -8.02 -18.33 -10.02
C THR A 64 -8.61 -18.01 -8.65
N ILE A 65 -9.94 -17.98 -8.54
CA ILE A 65 -10.63 -17.85 -7.24
C ILE A 65 -10.60 -19.22 -6.57
N ILE A 66 -10.12 -19.29 -5.34
CA ILE A 66 -10.24 -20.48 -4.49
C ILE A 66 -11.29 -20.21 -3.42
N SER A 67 -12.34 -21.03 -3.36
CA SER A 67 -13.43 -20.86 -2.39
C SER A 67 -14.19 -22.15 -2.12
N LYS A 68 -15.13 -22.16 -1.18
CA LYS A 68 -16.06 -23.31 -0.98
C LYS A 68 -17.19 -23.38 -2.03
N LYS A 69 -17.26 -22.41 -2.95
CA LYS A 69 -18.28 -22.27 -4.01
C LYS A 69 -17.61 -22.11 -5.39
N SER A 70 -18.33 -22.44 -6.45
CA SER A 70 -17.90 -22.17 -7.83
C SER A 70 -18.47 -20.83 -8.33
N TYR A 71 -17.64 -20.14 -9.10
CA TYR A 71 -17.93 -18.89 -9.79
C TYR A 71 -17.70 -18.97 -11.31
N ASP A 72 -17.56 -20.17 -11.86
CA ASP A 72 -17.36 -20.37 -13.29
C ASP A 72 -18.57 -19.90 -14.11
N GLY A 73 -18.30 -19.31 -15.28
CA GLY A 73 -19.32 -18.78 -16.18
C GLY A 73 -20.04 -17.53 -15.67
N LYS A 74 -19.50 -16.83 -14.66
CA LYS A 74 -20.10 -15.61 -14.11
C LYS A 74 -19.32 -14.37 -14.54
N VAL A 75 -20.05 -13.31 -14.88
CA VAL A 75 -19.49 -11.95 -14.94
C VAL A 75 -19.41 -11.42 -13.51
N ILE A 76 -18.20 -11.07 -13.07
CA ILE A 76 -17.94 -10.55 -11.72
C ILE A 76 -17.51 -9.09 -11.91
N SER A 77 -18.20 -8.15 -11.25
CA SER A 77 -17.76 -6.75 -11.19
C SER A 77 -16.69 -6.55 -10.11
N LEU A 78 -16.07 -5.36 -10.04
CA LEU A 78 -15.04 -5.06 -9.05
C LEU A 78 -15.60 -5.08 -7.62
N GLY A 79 -16.76 -4.44 -7.42
CA GLY A 79 -17.47 -4.55 -6.14
C GLY A 79 -17.78 -6.01 -5.78
N LYS A 80 -18.26 -6.81 -6.74
CA LYS A 80 -18.60 -8.22 -6.49
C LYS A 80 -17.37 -9.08 -6.19
N MET A 81 -16.24 -8.82 -6.85
CA MET A 81 -14.99 -9.49 -6.56
C MET A 81 -14.52 -9.18 -5.14
N GLY A 82 -14.54 -7.91 -4.73
CA GLY A 82 -14.20 -7.53 -3.35
C GLY A 82 -15.11 -8.18 -2.30
N GLU A 83 -16.41 -8.28 -2.58
CA GLU A 83 -17.37 -9.01 -1.74
C GLU A 83 -17.02 -10.51 -1.63
N ILE A 84 -16.77 -11.18 -2.77
CA ILE A 84 -16.40 -12.60 -2.83
C ILE A 84 -15.12 -12.86 -2.03
N LEU A 85 -14.13 -11.99 -2.19
CA LEU A 85 -12.85 -12.06 -1.49
C LEU A 85 -12.95 -11.64 -0.01
N GLY A 86 -14.11 -11.15 0.44
CA GLY A 86 -14.34 -10.75 1.82
C GLY A 86 -13.55 -9.51 2.25
N TYR A 87 -13.26 -8.60 1.31
CA TYR A 87 -12.55 -7.37 1.63
C TYR A 87 -13.46 -6.39 2.38
N PRO A 88 -12.98 -5.74 3.45
CA PRO A 88 -13.69 -4.61 4.01
C PRO A 88 -13.85 -3.51 2.95
N CYS A 89 -14.87 -2.66 3.01
CA CYS A 89 -15.01 -1.52 2.07
C CYS A 89 -15.13 -1.86 0.57
N TYR A 90 -15.38 -3.12 0.17
CA TYR A 90 -15.47 -3.51 -1.25
C TYR A 90 -16.48 -2.66 -2.06
N ALA A 91 -17.53 -2.18 -1.39
CA ALA A 91 -18.58 -1.38 -2.00
C ALA A 91 -18.06 -0.03 -2.53
N ASP A 92 -16.92 0.44 -2.02
CA ASP A 92 -16.35 1.73 -2.40
C ASP A 92 -15.35 1.63 -3.57
N PHE A 93 -14.94 0.42 -3.98
CA PHE A 93 -13.85 0.20 -4.94
C PHE A 93 -14.04 0.94 -6.28
N GLU A 94 -15.28 1.01 -6.76
CA GLU A 94 -15.61 1.66 -8.03
C GLU A 94 -15.64 3.20 -7.91
N THR A 95 -15.61 3.74 -6.68
CA THR A 95 -15.77 5.16 -6.37
C THR A 95 -14.58 5.78 -5.65
N LEU A 96 -13.47 5.03 -5.51
CA LEU A 96 -12.27 5.50 -4.82
C LEU A 96 -11.68 6.72 -5.56
N ASN A 97 -11.60 7.85 -4.85
CA ASN A 97 -10.85 9.00 -5.32
C ASN A 97 -9.38 8.86 -4.93
N ARG A 98 -8.50 8.63 -5.92
CA ARG A 98 -7.06 8.44 -5.71
C ARG A 98 -6.28 9.73 -5.44
N ASP A 99 -6.94 10.88 -5.49
CA ASP A 99 -6.34 12.19 -5.15
C ASP A 99 -6.65 12.63 -3.71
N GLU A 100 -7.41 11.85 -2.94
CA GLU A 100 -7.73 12.10 -1.52
C GLU A 100 -7.11 11.02 -0.62
N PRO A 101 -6.92 11.27 0.69
CA PRO A 101 -6.33 10.29 1.59
C PRO A 101 -7.17 9.02 1.67
N LEU A 102 -6.50 7.88 1.52
CA LEU A 102 -7.09 6.55 1.58
C LEU A 102 -6.50 5.76 2.75
N PHE A 103 -7.15 4.68 3.14
CA PHE A 103 -6.73 3.86 4.27
C PHE A 103 -6.50 2.43 3.81
N ASN A 104 -5.26 1.96 3.89
CA ASN A 104 -4.89 0.60 3.58
C ASN A 104 -5.05 -0.27 4.83
N VAL A 105 -5.95 -1.24 4.77
CA VAL A 105 -6.29 -2.17 5.84
C VAL A 105 -5.67 -3.53 5.52
N LYS A 106 -4.71 -3.95 6.33
CA LYS A 106 -3.91 -5.17 6.11
C LYS A 106 -4.19 -6.19 7.22
N LEU A 107 -4.45 -7.45 6.87
CA LEU A 107 -4.41 -8.54 7.87
C LEU A 107 -3.02 -9.15 7.87
N ILE A 108 -2.32 -9.05 9.00
CA ILE A 108 -0.92 -9.47 9.14
C ILE A 108 -0.83 -10.65 10.12
N VAL A 109 -0.04 -11.65 9.74
CA VAL A 109 0.39 -12.77 10.60
C VAL A 109 1.85 -12.57 10.93
N SER A 110 2.21 -12.65 12.21
CA SER A 110 3.59 -12.58 12.67
C SER A 110 4.01 -13.91 13.30
N TYR A 111 5.22 -14.34 12.97
CA TYR A 111 5.86 -15.53 13.51
C TYR A 111 7.38 -15.32 13.60
N GLY A 112 7.95 -15.44 14.80
CA GLY A 112 9.34 -15.04 15.02
C GLY A 112 9.55 -13.57 14.67
N ASP A 113 10.57 -13.29 13.86
CA ASP A 113 10.90 -11.93 13.38
C ASP A 113 10.29 -11.61 12.00
N GLU A 114 9.41 -12.49 11.49
CA GLU A 114 8.80 -12.36 10.17
C GLU A 114 7.33 -11.94 10.28
N GLU A 115 6.88 -11.15 9.30
CA GLU A 115 5.48 -10.77 9.13
C GLU A 115 5.02 -11.08 7.69
N ILE A 116 3.84 -11.72 7.56
CA ILE A 116 3.18 -11.97 6.28
C ILE A 116 1.86 -11.20 6.27
N GLU A 117 1.75 -10.27 5.33
CA GLU A 117 0.46 -9.69 4.93
C GLU A 117 -0.34 -10.77 4.20
N LEU A 118 -1.51 -11.16 4.74
CA LEU A 118 -2.40 -12.13 4.11
C LEU A 118 -3.30 -11.51 3.06
N PHE A 119 -3.77 -10.29 3.33
CA PHE A 119 -4.45 -9.47 2.34
C PHE A 119 -4.37 -8.00 2.74
N ASN A 120 -4.51 -7.15 1.74
CA ASN A 120 -4.69 -5.72 1.88
C ASN A 120 -5.99 -5.27 1.23
N ASN A 121 -6.45 -4.10 1.64
CA ASN A 121 -7.68 -3.52 1.14
C ASN A 121 -7.68 -2.00 1.31
N ILE A 122 -8.23 -1.27 0.35
CA ILE A 122 -8.32 0.18 0.41
C ILE A 122 -9.73 0.63 0.83
N CYS A 123 -9.79 1.53 1.81
CA CYS A 123 -11.00 2.18 2.28
C CYS A 123 -10.92 3.70 2.04
N LYS A 124 -12.05 4.32 1.68
CA LYS A 124 -12.14 5.77 1.40
C LYS A 124 -12.05 6.65 2.65
N ASP A 125 -12.46 6.13 3.81
CA ASP A 125 -12.55 6.94 5.01
C ASP A 125 -12.11 6.17 6.25
N LYS A 126 -11.46 6.90 7.17
CA LYS A 126 -10.90 6.33 8.40
C LYS A 126 -11.97 5.71 9.25
N LYS A 127 -13.19 6.27 9.26
CA LYS A 127 -14.28 5.74 10.09
C LYS A 127 -14.76 4.42 9.53
N THR A 128 -14.85 4.17 8.23
CA THR A 128 -15.22 2.88 7.65
C THR A 128 -14.07 1.90 7.81
N ALA A 129 -12.84 2.37 7.57
CA ALA A 129 -11.64 1.62 7.90
C ALA A 129 -11.63 1.19 9.37
N THR A 130 -12.06 2.04 10.32
CA THR A 130 -11.96 1.82 11.78
C THR A 130 -13.23 1.47 12.55
N SER A 131 -14.40 1.66 11.97
CA SER A 131 -15.70 1.32 12.56
C SER A 131 -15.92 -0.18 12.51
N GLY A 132 -15.32 -0.85 11.52
CA GLY A 132 -15.04 -2.27 11.57
C GLY A 132 -13.88 -2.64 12.51
N THR A 133 -12.90 -1.76 12.75
CA THR A 133 -11.64 -2.20 13.40
C THR A 133 -11.68 -2.53 14.85
N ASN A 134 -12.61 -1.97 15.65
CA ASN A 134 -12.57 -2.30 17.07
C ASN A 134 -13.26 -3.61 17.43
N ALA A 135 -14.33 -4.00 16.75
CA ALA A 135 -15.00 -5.27 17.03
C ALA A 135 -14.85 -6.27 15.88
N ALA A 136 -15.12 -5.85 14.64
CA ALA A 136 -15.07 -6.75 13.49
C ALA A 136 -13.64 -7.16 13.13
N ASN A 137 -12.66 -6.25 13.17
CA ASN A 137 -11.27 -6.63 12.88
C ASN A 137 -10.65 -7.39 14.05
N LYS A 138 -10.99 -7.05 15.31
CA LYS A 138 -10.60 -7.90 16.46
C LYS A 138 -11.19 -9.30 16.32
N ALA A 139 -12.45 -9.42 15.91
CA ALA A 139 -13.09 -10.71 15.66
C ALA A 139 -12.44 -11.45 14.49
N LEU A 140 -12.10 -10.75 13.41
CA LEU A 140 -11.42 -11.32 12.24
C LEU A 140 -10.03 -11.83 12.62
N SER A 141 -9.19 -10.98 13.23
CA SER A 141 -7.85 -11.35 13.69
C SER A 141 -7.89 -12.49 14.69
N LYS A 142 -8.85 -12.49 15.62
CA LYS A 142 -9.04 -13.59 16.57
C LYS A 142 -9.41 -14.90 15.86
N LYS A 143 -10.42 -14.88 14.98
CA LYS A 143 -10.82 -16.06 14.20
C LYS A 143 -9.69 -16.57 13.31
N ALA A 144 -8.93 -15.67 12.70
CA ALA A 144 -7.77 -16.01 11.89
C ALA A 144 -6.66 -16.64 12.75
N PHE A 145 -6.36 -16.08 13.92
CA PHE A 145 -5.41 -16.68 14.86
C PHE A 145 -5.85 -18.09 15.29
N GLU A 146 -7.12 -18.27 15.69
CA GLU A 146 -7.69 -19.57 16.06
C GLU A 146 -7.62 -20.60 14.90
N ALA A 147 -7.95 -20.16 13.68
CA ALA A 147 -7.86 -21.01 12.48
C ALA A 147 -6.42 -21.44 12.19
N LEU A 148 -5.48 -20.49 12.20
CA LEU A 148 -4.09 -20.73 11.83
C LEU A 148 -3.28 -21.44 12.93
N THR A 149 -3.75 -21.43 14.18
CA THR A 149 -3.12 -22.17 15.29
C THR A 149 -3.78 -23.54 15.56
N ASN A 150 -4.78 -23.90 14.76
CA ASN A 150 -5.46 -25.19 14.91
C ASN A 150 -4.50 -26.36 14.63
N VAL A 151 -4.47 -27.34 15.54
CA VAL A 151 -3.58 -28.51 15.49
C VAL A 151 -3.65 -29.27 14.18
N LYS A 152 -4.81 -29.28 13.49
CA LYS A 152 -4.98 -29.98 12.21
C LYS A 152 -4.11 -29.40 11.08
N TYR A 153 -3.64 -28.17 11.21
CA TYR A 153 -2.78 -27.51 10.23
C TYR A 153 -1.30 -27.54 10.60
N LYS A 154 -0.92 -28.16 11.72
CA LYS A 154 0.47 -28.24 12.16
C LYS A 154 1.41 -28.76 11.08
N GLY A 155 1.02 -29.81 10.35
CA GLY A 155 1.83 -30.34 9.24
C GLY A 155 2.10 -29.33 8.12
N ILE A 156 1.11 -28.49 7.78
CA ILE A 156 1.26 -27.42 6.77
C ILE A 156 2.20 -26.34 7.31
N LEU A 157 2.06 -25.95 8.58
CA LEU A 157 2.91 -24.93 9.21
C LEU A 157 4.37 -25.41 9.33
N ASP A 158 4.56 -26.68 9.68
CA ASP A 158 5.88 -27.32 9.76
C ASP A 158 6.57 -27.33 8.37
N GLU A 159 5.84 -27.65 7.28
CA GLU A 159 6.34 -27.53 5.89
C GLU A 159 6.76 -26.10 5.55
N LEU A 160 6.05 -25.10 6.06
CA LEU A 160 6.37 -23.69 5.89
C LEU A 160 7.47 -23.19 6.83
N LYS A 161 8.01 -24.06 7.71
CA LYS A 161 8.96 -23.71 8.77
C LYS A 161 8.39 -22.69 9.78
N ILE A 162 7.07 -22.57 9.88
CA ILE A 162 6.38 -21.71 10.84
C ILE A 162 6.15 -22.54 12.10
N LYS A 163 7.08 -22.46 13.06
CA LYS A 163 6.99 -23.23 14.31
C LYS A 163 5.84 -22.80 15.21
N LYS A 164 5.53 -21.49 15.21
CA LYS A 164 4.53 -20.87 16.07
C LYS A 164 4.09 -19.55 15.43
N ILE A 165 2.78 -19.32 15.43
CA ILE A 165 2.22 -18.00 15.12
C ILE A 165 2.13 -17.23 16.42
N ASP A 166 2.70 -16.03 16.46
CA ASP A 166 2.77 -15.21 17.67
C ASP A 166 1.56 -14.30 17.78
N LYS A 167 1.18 -13.64 16.68
CA LYS A 167 0.01 -12.77 16.61
C LYS A 167 -0.58 -12.76 15.19
N VAL A 168 -1.88 -12.53 15.13
CA VAL A 168 -2.57 -12.08 13.92
C VAL A 168 -3.25 -10.77 14.27
N PHE A 169 -3.05 -9.73 13.47
CA PHE A 169 -3.59 -8.40 13.75
C PHE A 169 -3.96 -7.69 12.46
N VAL A 170 -4.81 -6.68 12.56
CA VAL A 170 -5.09 -5.78 11.44
C VAL A 170 -4.28 -4.51 11.63
N ASP A 171 -3.48 -4.18 10.63
CA ASP A 171 -2.77 -2.92 10.52
C ASP A 171 -3.53 -1.96 9.59
N ILE A 172 -3.44 -0.66 9.87
CA ILE A 172 -4.07 0.38 9.07
C ILE A 172 -3.07 1.48 8.79
N GLU A 173 -2.73 1.61 7.53
CA GLU A 173 -1.83 2.63 7.04
C GLU A 173 -2.64 3.72 6.31
N THR A 174 -2.30 4.98 6.52
CA THR A 174 -2.90 6.08 5.76
C THR A 174 -2.07 6.32 4.51
N ILE A 175 -2.68 6.22 3.34
CA ILE A 175 -2.09 6.60 2.06
C ILE A 175 -2.46 8.06 1.83
N ILE A 176 -1.45 8.92 1.70
CA ILE A 176 -1.62 10.34 1.39
C ILE A 176 -1.12 10.54 -0.05
N PRO A 177 -2.01 10.71 -1.03
CA PRO A 177 -1.59 10.95 -2.41
C PRO A 177 -0.88 12.29 -2.56
N THR A 178 0.15 12.35 -3.41
CA THR A 178 0.85 13.60 -3.75
C THR A 178 -0.11 14.70 -4.23
N GLN A 179 -1.15 14.34 -4.98
CA GLN A 179 -2.16 15.31 -5.43
C GLN A 179 -2.91 15.96 -4.27
N HIS A 180 -3.17 15.24 -3.17
CA HIS A 180 -3.81 15.81 -2.00
C HIS A 180 -2.98 16.97 -1.43
N ILE A 181 -1.67 16.77 -1.34
CA ILE A 181 -0.70 17.76 -0.86
C ILE A 181 -0.64 18.95 -1.82
N ILE A 182 -0.56 18.70 -3.14
CA ILE A 182 -0.61 19.73 -4.18
C ILE A 182 -1.86 20.60 -4.03
N ASN A 183 -3.03 19.97 -3.90
CA ASN A 183 -4.31 20.67 -3.74
C ASN A 183 -4.34 21.53 -2.46
N LYS A 184 -3.74 21.04 -1.37
CA LYS A 184 -3.59 21.81 -0.12
C LYS A 184 -2.67 23.01 -0.28
N LEU A 185 -1.52 22.84 -0.92
CA LEU A 185 -0.57 23.91 -1.18
C LEU A 185 -1.18 25.03 -2.03
N ILE A 186 -1.84 24.67 -3.14
CA ILE A 186 -2.56 25.61 -4.02
C ILE A 186 -3.68 26.31 -3.25
N GLY A 187 -4.43 25.55 -2.45
CA GLY A 187 -5.50 26.07 -1.59
C GLY A 187 -5.03 26.83 -0.35
N LYS A 188 -3.71 27.01 -0.16
CA LYS A 188 -3.10 27.63 1.03
C LYS A 188 -3.58 27.04 2.35
N LYS A 189 -3.84 25.73 2.36
CA LYS A 189 -4.25 24.97 3.54
C LYS A 189 -3.02 24.55 4.33
N LYS A 190 -3.20 24.40 5.64
CA LYS A 190 -2.15 23.88 6.53
C LYS A 190 -1.77 22.45 6.14
N ILE A 191 -0.47 22.20 6.03
CA ILE A 191 0.13 20.88 5.85
C ILE A 191 0.30 20.21 7.22
N ALA A 192 -0.17 18.97 7.35
CA ALA A 192 -0.07 18.15 8.54
C ALA A 192 1.27 17.41 8.62
N SER A 193 1.62 16.87 9.79
CA SER A 193 2.95 16.27 10.00
C SER A 193 3.22 15.05 9.12
N ASP A 194 2.22 14.21 8.94
CA ASP A 194 2.25 13.04 8.05
C ASP A 194 2.43 13.45 6.57
N GLU A 195 1.82 14.55 6.17
CA GLU A 195 2.00 15.13 4.83
C GLU A 195 3.42 15.71 4.64
N LEU A 196 4.03 16.27 5.69
CA LEU A 196 5.44 16.70 5.66
C LEU A 196 6.38 15.52 5.44
N ASP A 197 6.10 14.37 6.06
CA ASP A 197 6.89 13.16 5.88
C ASP A 197 6.79 12.62 4.45
N VAL A 198 5.61 12.73 3.82
CA VAL A 198 5.47 12.42 2.38
C VAL A 198 6.29 13.38 1.53
N ILE A 199 6.23 14.69 1.78
CA ILE A 199 7.04 15.68 1.05
C ILE A 199 8.54 15.34 1.17
N ARG A 200 9.01 15.04 2.39
CA ARG A 200 10.41 14.64 2.64
C ARG A 200 10.81 13.41 1.83
N ASN A 201 9.96 12.39 1.80
CA ASN A 201 10.20 11.17 1.03
C ASN A 201 10.26 11.46 -0.47
N VAL A 202 9.41 12.36 -0.98
CA VAL A 202 9.47 12.79 -2.39
C VAL A 202 10.82 13.46 -2.70
N PHE A 203 11.31 14.37 -1.84
CA PHE A 203 12.62 14.98 -2.02
C PHE A 203 13.75 13.95 -1.99
N TYR A 204 13.74 13.06 -1.00
CA TYR A 204 14.76 12.01 -0.86
C TYR A 204 14.79 11.08 -2.07
N ASN A 205 13.62 10.60 -2.52
CA ASN A 205 13.50 9.73 -3.68
C ASN A 205 13.83 10.42 -5.01
N SER A 206 13.78 11.76 -5.03
CA SER A 206 14.24 12.57 -6.17
C SER A 206 15.76 12.78 -6.19
N GLY A 207 16.50 12.22 -5.22
CA GLY A 207 17.96 12.30 -5.14
C GLY A 207 18.49 13.48 -4.32
N PHE A 208 17.63 14.25 -3.65
CA PHE A 208 18.06 15.36 -2.81
C PHE A 208 18.53 14.91 -1.43
N THR A 209 19.50 15.64 -0.86
CA THR A 209 20.04 15.38 0.47
C THR A 209 19.11 15.87 1.58
N GLU A 210 19.45 15.54 2.83
CA GLU A 210 18.75 16.03 4.03
C GLU A 210 18.68 17.57 4.12
N ARG A 211 19.61 18.29 3.47
CA ARG A 211 19.62 19.76 3.48
C ARG A 211 18.36 20.34 2.87
N LEU A 212 17.86 19.73 1.79
CA LEU A 212 16.64 20.18 1.12
C LEU A 212 15.42 19.41 1.63
N SER A 213 15.53 18.10 1.86
CA SER A 213 14.38 17.32 2.32
C SER A 213 13.90 17.74 3.72
N ALA A 214 14.81 18.13 4.63
CA ALA A 214 14.47 18.65 5.95
C ALA A 214 14.37 20.19 6.01
N TYR A 215 14.39 20.88 4.85
CA TYR A 215 14.33 22.34 4.81
C TYR A 215 13.03 22.88 5.40
N GLU A 216 13.11 23.95 6.20
CA GLU A 216 11.96 24.62 6.79
C GLU A 216 11.27 25.55 5.76
N PHE A 217 10.45 24.96 4.89
CA PHE A 217 9.68 25.70 3.89
C PHE A 217 8.65 26.66 4.51
N GLN A 218 8.53 27.85 3.92
CA GLN A 218 7.48 28.81 4.25
C GLN A 218 6.23 28.56 3.41
N TYR A 219 5.23 27.87 3.98
CA TYR A 219 3.98 27.49 3.30
C TYR A 219 3.02 28.66 2.98
N ASP A 220 3.39 29.88 3.32
CA ASP A 220 2.73 31.13 2.95
C ASP A 220 3.50 31.94 1.89
N ASN A 221 4.73 31.51 1.55
CA ASN A 221 5.59 32.17 0.59
C ASN A 221 5.40 31.56 -0.81
N PRO A 222 4.94 32.34 -1.82
CA PRO A 222 4.68 31.82 -3.16
C PRO A 222 5.88 31.17 -3.85
N ILE A 223 7.11 31.63 -3.57
CA ILE A 223 8.31 31.07 -4.20
C ILE A 223 8.64 29.71 -3.58
N HIS A 224 8.55 29.59 -2.25
CA HIS A 224 8.72 28.30 -1.55
C HIS A 224 7.67 27.29 -2.01
N ILE A 225 6.40 27.72 -2.09
CA ILE A 225 5.31 26.88 -2.62
C ILE A 225 5.57 26.48 -4.07
N GLY A 226 6.03 27.41 -4.92
CA GLY A 226 6.33 27.11 -6.33
C GLY A 226 7.39 26.02 -6.49
N ILE A 227 8.45 26.07 -5.68
CA ILE A 227 9.50 25.04 -5.64
C ILE A 227 8.95 23.69 -5.17
N LEU A 228 8.13 23.68 -4.11
CA LEU A 228 7.47 22.45 -3.63
C LEU A 228 6.57 21.84 -4.70
N LEU A 229 5.74 22.67 -5.34
CA LEU A 229 4.78 22.22 -6.36
C LEU A 229 5.50 21.61 -7.58
N ASP A 230 6.62 22.19 -8.03
CA ASP A 230 7.38 21.66 -9.15
C ASP A 230 7.88 20.22 -8.88
N VAL A 231 8.45 19.98 -7.70
CA VAL A 231 8.94 18.66 -7.30
C VAL A 231 7.79 17.65 -7.15
N LEU A 232 6.70 18.05 -6.48
CA LEU A 232 5.54 17.17 -6.26
C LEU A 232 4.83 16.81 -7.58
N VAL A 233 4.72 17.75 -8.52
CA VAL A 233 4.13 17.49 -9.85
C VAL A 233 5.00 16.51 -10.65
N LYS A 234 6.33 16.67 -10.59
CA LYS A 234 7.26 15.75 -11.26
C LYS A 234 7.16 14.32 -10.73
N GLU A 235 6.99 14.16 -9.42
CA GLU A 235 6.74 12.84 -8.82
C GLU A 235 5.39 12.26 -9.26
N LYS A 236 4.31 13.04 -9.19
CA LYS A 236 2.96 12.56 -9.56
C LYS A 236 2.88 12.00 -10.98
N TYR A 237 3.52 12.68 -11.92
CA TYR A 237 3.48 12.28 -13.34
C TYR A 237 4.69 11.44 -13.76
N ASP A 238 5.56 11.12 -12.80
CA ASP A 238 6.71 10.25 -12.94
C ASP A 238 7.51 10.50 -14.24
N LEU A 239 7.87 11.77 -14.47
CA LEU A 239 8.59 12.18 -15.68
C LEU A 239 10.02 11.62 -15.74
N LEU A 240 10.49 10.98 -14.67
CA LEU A 240 11.81 10.38 -14.54
C LEU A 240 11.78 8.84 -14.63
N SER A 241 10.64 8.23 -14.97
CA SER A 241 10.47 6.76 -15.09
C SER A 241 10.43 6.22 -16.53
N PRO A 242 11.48 6.40 -17.34
CA PRO A 242 11.75 5.43 -18.39
C PRO A 242 12.55 4.22 -17.88
N PHE A 243 13.13 4.24 -16.67
CA PHE A 243 14.05 3.19 -16.21
C PHE A 243 13.94 2.89 -14.71
N TYR A 244 13.03 1.97 -14.33
CA TYR A 244 13.13 1.26 -13.05
C TYR A 244 13.08 -0.28 -13.26
N PRO A 245 13.99 -1.06 -12.65
CA PRO A 245 15.11 -0.61 -11.81
C PRO A 245 16.11 0.21 -12.62
N LEU A 246 16.73 1.20 -11.96
CA LEU A 246 17.85 1.97 -12.50
C LEU A 246 18.84 1.00 -13.12
N GLN A 247 18.96 1.04 -14.45
CA GLN A 247 20.08 0.38 -15.09
C GLN A 247 21.33 1.04 -14.50
N TYR A 248 22.16 0.23 -13.83
CA TYR A 248 23.38 0.70 -13.19
C TYR A 248 24.28 1.29 -14.28
N TYR A 249 24.29 2.62 -14.36
CA TYR A 249 25.07 3.43 -15.29
C TYR A 249 26.19 4.10 -14.50
N PRO A 250 27.21 3.35 -14.04
CA PRO A 250 28.21 3.85 -13.09
C PRO A 250 29.03 5.02 -13.64
N LYS A 251 29.10 5.18 -14.97
CA LYS A 251 29.75 6.33 -15.61
C LYS A 251 28.92 7.61 -15.53
N GLN A 252 27.60 7.49 -15.54
CA GLN A 252 26.66 8.62 -15.49
C GLN A 252 26.27 9.00 -14.06
N SER A 253 26.42 8.09 -13.08
CA SER A 253 26.08 8.34 -11.67
C SER A 253 26.74 9.61 -11.15
N GLY A 254 28.06 9.78 -11.34
CA GLY A 254 28.75 10.97 -10.84
C GLY A 254 28.30 12.27 -11.50
N GLU A 255 27.84 12.23 -12.75
CA GLU A 255 27.29 13.41 -13.44
C GLU A 255 25.88 13.74 -12.94
N VAL A 256 25.03 12.72 -12.75
CA VAL A 256 23.70 12.87 -12.14
C VAL A 256 23.81 13.42 -10.72
N ASP A 257 24.72 12.88 -9.91
CA ASP A 257 24.96 13.35 -8.54
C ASP A 257 25.42 14.82 -8.52
N ARG A 258 26.33 15.19 -9.42
CA ARG A 258 26.80 16.58 -9.56
C ARG A 258 25.66 17.53 -9.96
N ILE A 259 24.89 17.19 -11.00
CA ILE A 259 23.78 18.04 -11.47
C ILE A 259 22.69 18.16 -10.41
N THR A 260 22.37 17.07 -9.72
CA THR A 260 21.38 17.05 -8.63
C THR A 260 21.83 17.93 -7.46
N THR A 261 23.13 17.88 -7.11
CA THR A 261 23.72 18.75 -6.08
C THR A 261 23.69 20.23 -6.49
N GLU A 262 23.98 20.54 -7.76
CA GLU A 262 23.91 21.91 -8.28
C GLU A 262 22.48 22.46 -8.25
N LEU A 263 21.50 21.64 -8.66
CA LEU A 263 20.09 21.96 -8.56
C LEU A 263 19.65 22.20 -7.11
N GLU A 264 20.04 21.31 -6.19
CA GLU A 264 19.74 21.44 -4.76
C GLU A 264 20.27 22.77 -4.20
N ASN A 265 21.53 23.09 -4.49
CA ASN A 265 22.14 24.33 -4.02
C ASN A 265 21.44 25.56 -4.58
N ALA A 266 21.05 25.55 -5.86
CA ALA A 266 20.28 26.63 -6.46
C ALA A 266 18.90 26.79 -5.81
N MET A 267 18.21 25.68 -5.53
CA MET A 267 16.92 25.72 -4.83
C MET A 267 17.06 26.29 -3.42
N ILE A 268 18.04 25.82 -2.63
CA ILE A 268 18.31 26.33 -1.27
C ILE A 268 18.63 27.83 -1.30
N ASP A 269 19.47 28.28 -2.23
CA ASP A 269 19.81 29.71 -2.37
C ASP A 269 18.57 30.57 -2.67
N ILE A 270 17.69 30.11 -3.57
CA ILE A 270 16.42 30.78 -3.86
C ILE A 270 15.53 30.81 -2.62
N LEU A 271 15.38 29.67 -1.93
CA LEU A 271 14.55 29.57 -0.73
C LEU A 271 15.05 30.52 0.36
N ASP A 272 16.36 30.54 0.63
CA ASP A 272 16.96 31.39 1.66
C ASP A 272 16.84 32.89 1.35
N LYS A 273 17.08 33.30 0.10
CA LYS A 273 16.95 34.70 -0.33
C LYS A 273 15.52 35.21 -0.32
N THR A 274 14.55 34.30 -0.44
CA THR A 274 13.14 34.66 -0.52
C THR A 274 12.41 34.50 0.80
N LYS A 275 13.07 34.00 1.85
CA LYS A 275 12.51 33.91 3.21
C LYS A 275 12.01 35.28 3.68
N THR A 276 10.74 35.35 4.03
CA THR A 276 10.18 36.54 4.69
C THR A 276 10.42 36.45 6.20
N LYS A 277 10.87 37.55 6.83
CA LYS A 277 10.95 37.62 8.30
C LYS A 277 9.52 37.57 8.85
N ALA A 278 9.22 36.60 9.71
CA ALA A 278 7.93 36.53 10.39
C ALA A 278 7.62 37.89 11.04
N SER A 279 6.47 38.49 10.72
CA SER A 279 6.09 39.78 11.28
C SER A 279 5.99 39.66 12.80
N SER A 280 6.91 40.27 13.53
CA SER A 280 6.71 40.49 14.96
C SER A 280 5.49 41.40 15.10
N LYS A 281 4.36 40.86 15.55
CA LYS A 281 3.25 41.68 16.03
C LYS A 281 3.74 42.38 17.30
N THR A 282 4.35 43.54 17.13
CA THR A 282 4.57 44.51 18.20
C THR A 282 3.20 44.83 18.80
N LYS A 283 2.94 44.33 20.01
CA LYS A 283 1.84 44.82 20.84
C LYS A 283 2.19 46.24 21.26
N THR A 284 1.77 47.23 20.48
CA THR A 284 1.70 48.62 20.93
C THR A 284 0.62 48.67 22.01
N ARG A 285 1.05 48.66 23.27
CA ARG A 285 0.20 48.90 24.43
C ARG A 285 0.21 50.42 24.63
N THR A 286 -0.81 51.10 24.12
CA THR A 286 -1.10 52.48 24.48
C THR A 286 -1.43 52.55 25.97
N SER A 287 -0.69 53.39 26.68
CA SER A 287 -0.99 53.90 28.03
C SER A 287 -1.83 55.16 27.92
#